data_AF-A0A2D7IFM8-F1
#
_entry.id   AF-A0A2D7IFM8-F1
#
_cell.length_a   1.000
_cell.length_b   1.000
_cell.length_c   1.000
_cell.angle_alpha   90.00
_cell.angle_beta   90.00
_cell.angle_gamma   90.00
#
_symmetry.space_group_name_H-M   'P 1'
#
loop_
_entity.id
_entity.type
_entity.pdbx_description
1 polymer ?
#
loop_
_entity_poly.entity_id
_entity_poly.type
_entity_poly.pdbx_seq_one_letter_code
_entity_poly.pdbx_strand_id
1 'polypeptide(L)'
;MLKLLKEFWVSSYKSDKLSFWFELVSVSFTIAGSCFLTFTSPNPIMSIVFPLYLVGSSTLLVAAIRRRQIWLCTLTAWFTLMNIIGNLKVFVF
;
A
#
# COMPACT_ATOMS: atom_id res chain seq x y z
N MET A 1 -24.79 -7.49 -1.48
CA MET A 1 -23.35 -7.32 -1.18
C MET A 1 -22.44 -7.74 -2.33
N LEU A 2 -22.45 -9.02 -2.77
CA LEU A 2 -21.59 -9.51 -3.86
C LEU A 2 -21.81 -8.79 -5.21
N LYS A 3 -23.06 -8.48 -5.60
CA LYS A 3 -23.36 -7.70 -6.81
C LYS A 3 -22.81 -6.26 -6.75
N LEU A 4 -22.92 -5.62 -5.59
CA LEU A 4 -22.41 -4.26 -5.33
C LEU A 4 -20.89 -4.20 -5.42
N LEU A 5 -20.19 -5.19 -4.83
CA LEU A 5 -18.73 -5.33 -4.99
C LEU A 5 -18.33 -5.49 -6.46
N LYS A 6 -19.09 -6.28 -7.21
CA LYS A 6 -18.85 -6.49 -8.64
C LYS A 6 -19.07 -5.21 -9.45
N GLU A 7 -20.12 -4.44 -9.15
CA GLU A 7 -20.35 -3.11 -9.75
C GLU A 7 -19.28 -2.11 -9.37
N PHE A 8 -18.83 -2.07 -8.11
CA PHE A 8 -17.73 -1.19 -7.69
C PHE A 8 -16.41 -1.53 -8.40
N TRP A 9 -16.13 -2.83 -8.58
CA TRP A 9 -14.97 -3.30 -9.34
C TRP A 9 -15.07 -2.93 -10.83
N VAL A 10 -16.23 -3.16 -11.46
CA VAL A 10 -16.45 -2.85 -12.88
C VAL A 10 -16.46 -1.34 -13.13
N SER A 11 -17.02 -0.56 -12.21
CA SER A 11 -17.05 0.91 -12.26
C SER A 11 -15.66 1.51 -12.04
N SER A 12 -14.90 1.04 -11.04
CA SER A 12 -13.49 1.45 -10.83
C SER A 12 -12.60 1.09 -12.02
N TYR A 13 -12.81 -0.09 -12.62
CA TYR A 13 -12.09 -0.52 -13.82
C TYR A 13 -12.45 0.30 -15.06
N LYS A 14 -13.69 0.79 -15.19
CA LYS A 14 -14.11 1.66 -16.29
C LYS A 14 -13.59 3.10 -16.14
N SER A 15 -13.51 3.62 -14.93
CA SER A 15 -13.04 5.00 -14.69
C SER A 15 -11.53 5.15 -14.84
N ASP A 16 -10.72 4.25 -14.28
CA ASP A 16 -9.26 4.42 -14.34
C ASP A 16 -8.53 3.09 -14.07
N LYS A 17 -8.33 2.29 -15.13
CA LYS A 17 -7.74 0.94 -15.05
C LYS A 17 -6.38 0.91 -14.35
N LEU A 18 -5.54 1.91 -14.58
CA LEU A 18 -4.21 1.98 -13.96
C LEU A 18 -4.31 2.20 -12.45
N SER A 19 -5.15 3.14 -12.00
CA SER A 19 -5.35 3.43 -10.58
C SER A 19 -5.89 2.21 -9.82
N PHE A 20 -6.78 1.43 -10.43
CA PHE A 20 -7.31 0.21 -9.83
C PHE A 20 -6.23 -0.87 -9.64
N TRP A 21 -5.36 -1.08 -10.63
CA TRP A 21 -4.25 -2.03 -10.50
C TRP A 21 -3.24 -1.58 -9.43
N PHE A 22 -2.92 -0.29 -9.37
CA PHE A 22 -2.06 0.25 -8.31
C PHE A 22 -2.65 0.07 -6.91
N GLU A 23 -3.97 0.23 -6.74
CA GLU A 23 -4.64 -0.06 -5.48
C GLU A 23 -4.59 -1.55 -5.13
N LEU A 24 -4.87 -2.44 -6.08
CA LEU A 24 -4.79 -3.89 -5.86
C LEU A 24 -3.40 -4.34 -5.43
N VAL A 25 -2.37 -3.84 -6.11
CA VAL A 25 -0.97 -4.09 -5.76
C VAL A 25 -0.70 -3.56 -4.36
N SER A 26 -1.06 -2.31 -4.08
CA SER A 26 -0.79 -1.69 -2.76
C SER A 26 -1.40 -2.48 -1.61
N VAL A 27 -2.64 -2.93 -1.75
CA VAL A 27 -3.38 -3.68 -0.74
C VAL A 27 -2.74 -5.06 -0.56
N SER A 28 -2.38 -5.73 -1.65
CA SER A 28 -1.75 -7.04 -1.60
C SER A 28 -0.40 -7.00 -0.86
N PHE A 29 0.44 -6.00 -1.15
CA PHE A 29 1.73 -5.81 -0.48
C PHE A 29 1.57 -5.42 1.00
N THR A 30 0.57 -4.60 1.33
CA THR A 30 0.29 -4.22 2.72
C THR A 30 -0.24 -5.40 3.53
N ILE A 31 -1.08 -6.26 2.94
CA ILE A 31 -1.55 -7.50 3.59
C ILE A 31 -0.38 -8.45 3.80
N ALA A 32 0.45 -8.66 2.78
CA ALA A 32 1.63 -9.51 2.89
C ALA A 32 2.58 -9.00 3.99
N GLY A 33 2.90 -7.70 4.02
CA GLY A 33 3.71 -7.08 5.07
C GLY A 33 3.11 -7.29 6.46
N SER A 34 1.78 -7.16 6.60
CA SER A 34 1.07 -7.41 7.86
C SER A 34 1.18 -8.87 8.29
N CYS A 35 1.02 -9.81 7.36
CA CYS A 35 1.21 -11.24 7.63
C CYS A 35 2.64 -11.53 8.10
N PHE A 36 3.66 -11.03 7.40
CA PHE A 36 5.05 -11.23 7.82
C PHE A 36 5.31 -10.68 9.22
N LEU A 37 4.77 -9.49 9.54
CA LEU A 37 4.92 -8.90 10.87
C LEU A 37 4.27 -9.78 11.96
N THR A 38 3.07 -10.30 11.71
CA THR A 38 2.35 -11.15 12.67
C THR A 38 3.03 -12.51 12.87
N PHE A 39 3.43 -13.19 11.79
CA PHE A 39 4.01 -14.53 11.87
C PHE A 39 5.48 -14.53 12.35
N THR A 40 6.18 -13.41 12.21
CA THR A 40 7.60 -13.29 12.60
C THR A 40 7.78 -12.66 13.98
N SER A 41 6.69 -12.29 14.67
CA SER A 41 6.72 -11.88 16.07
C SER A 41 7.13 -13.07 16.95
N PRO A 42 8.13 -12.95 17.84
CA PRO A 42 8.61 -11.72 18.50
C PRO A 42 9.89 -11.07 17.94
N ASN A 43 10.55 -11.66 16.94
CA ASN A 43 11.75 -11.10 16.31
C ASN A 43 11.45 -10.71 14.85
N PRO A 44 10.69 -9.63 14.61
CA PRO A 44 10.24 -9.30 13.26
C PRO A 44 11.41 -9.01 12.32
N ILE A 45 11.39 -9.61 11.14
CA ILE A 45 12.38 -9.34 10.08
C ILE A 45 12.01 -8.01 9.41
N MET A 46 12.37 -6.91 10.08
CA MET A 46 12.04 -5.55 9.63
C MET A 46 12.65 -5.25 8.25
N SER A 47 13.74 -5.93 7.87
CA SER A 47 14.39 -5.83 6.56
C SER A 47 13.50 -6.27 5.39
N ILE A 48 12.48 -7.10 5.64
CA ILE A 48 11.51 -7.54 4.62
C ILE A 48 10.22 -6.73 4.75
N VAL A 49 9.82 -6.44 5.98
CA VAL A 49 8.58 -5.71 6.28
C VAL A 49 8.62 -4.29 5.70
N PHE A 50 9.64 -3.49 6.02
CA PHE A 50 9.73 -2.10 5.55
C PHE A 50 9.72 -1.94 4.02
N PRO A 51 10.47 -2.71 3.22
CA PRO A 51 10.40 -2.58 1.77
C PRO A 51 9.04 -3.02 1.21
N LEU A 52 8.39 -4.04 1.78
CA LEU A 52 7.03 -4.44 1.38
C LEU A 52 6.02 -3.32 1.64
N TYR A 53 6.05 -2.72 2.82
CA TYR A 53 5.17 -1.60 3.16
C TYR A 53 5.49 -0.34 2.33
N LEU A 54 6.75 -0.11 1.97
CA LEU A 54 7.16 1.00 1.10
C LEU A 54 6.60 0.85 -0.32
N VAL A 55 6.68 -0.36 -0.91
CA VAL A 55 6.06 -0.65 -2.21
C VAL A 55 4.54 -0.49 -2.12
N GLY A 56 3.93 -0.97 -1.03
CA GLY A 56 2.51 -0.80 -0.76
C GLY A 56 2.09 0.68 -0.69
N SER A 57 2.76 1.48 0.14
CA SER A 57 2.37 2.88 0.36
C SER A 57 2.66 3.78 -0.85
N SER A 58 3.75 3.53 -1.59
CA SER A 58 4.12 4.31 -2.79
C SER A 58 3.16 4.05 -3.96
N THR A 59 2.76 2.80 -4.18
CA THR A 59 1.76 2.47 -5.21
C THR A 59 0.38 3.04 -4.87
N LEU A 60 0.00 3.07 -3.58
CA LEU A 60 -1.24 3.70 -3.12
C LEU A 60 -1.20 5.23 -3.26
N LEU A 61 -0.05 5.86 -3.02
CA LEU A 61 0.14 7.30 -3.23
C LEU A 61 -0.07 7.68 -4.71
N VAL A 62 0.49 6.90 -5.65
CA VAL A 62 0.29 7.12 -7.08
C VAL A 62 -1.19 6.98 -7.46
N ALA A 63 -1.90 5.98 -6.93
CA ALA A 63 -3.33 5.84 -7.15
C ALA A 63 -4.15 7.00 -6.56
N ALA A 64 -3.81 7.46 -5.36
CA ALA A 64 -4.47 8.56 -4.69
C ALA A 64 -4.34 9.89 -5.46
N ILE A 65 -3.14 10.16 -6.02
CA ILE A 65 -2.88 11.35 -6.84
C ILE A 65 -3.74 11.31 -8.10
N ARG A 66 -3.85 10.15 -8.77
CA ARG A 66 -4.68 9.99 -9.97
C ARG A 66 -6.17 10.18 -9.68
N ARG A 67 -6.66 9.70 -8.54
CA ARG A 67 -8.06 9.87 -8.11
C ARG A 67 -8.36 11.25 -7.50
N ARG A 68 -7.36 12.13 -7.41
CA ARG A 68 -7.46 13.49 -6.80
C ARG A 68 -8.08 13.49 -5.40
N GLN A 69 -7.78 12.45 -4.61
CA GLN A 69 -8.27 12.32 -3.23
C GLN A 69 -7.25 12.90 -2.26
N ILE A 70 -7.46 14.15 -1.84
CA ILE A 70 -6.50 14.92 -1.04
C ILE A 70 -6.14 14.21 0.28
N TRP A 71 -7.15 13.73 1.03
CA TRP A 71 -6.92 13.07 2.31
C TRP A 71 -6.17 11.74 2.19
N LEU A 72 -6.49 10.95 1.15
CA LEU A 72 -5.80 9.69 0.88
C LEU A 72 -4.35 9.94 0.46
N CYS A 73 -4.10 10.97 -0.37
CA CYS A 73 -2.75 11.40 -0.72
C CYS A 73 -1.93 11.78 0.51
N THR A 74 -2.49 12.58 1.42
CA THR A 74 -1.76 13.01 2.63
C THR A 74 -1.38 11.82 3.52
N LEU A 75 -2.33 10.90 3.75
CA LEU A 75 -2.10 9.70 4.56
C LEU A 75 -1.04 8.78 3.94
N THR A 76 -1.13 8.55 2.63
CA THR A 76 -0.23 7.65 1.90
C THR A 76 1.16 8.24 1.71
N ALA A 77 1.26 9.57 1.55
CA ALA A 77 2.52 10.29 1.53
C ALA A 77 3.24 10.17 2.88
N TRP A 78 2.51 10.35 3.98
CA TRP A 78 3.06 10.16 5.33
C TRP A 78 3.56 8.74 5.56
N PHE A 79 2.76 7.72 5.21
CA PHE A 79 3.20 6.32 5.33
C PHE A 79 4.42 6.03 4.47
N THR A 80 4.49 6.58 3.26
CA THR A 80 5.65 6.41 2.38
C THR A 80 6.90 7.03 2.98
N LEU A 81 6.82 8.23 3.57
CA LEU A 81 7.93 8.86 4.29
C LEU A 81 8.39 8.02 5.48
N MET A 82 7.46 7.53 6.30
CA MET A 82 7.79 6.68 7.46
C MET A 82 8.43 5.36 7.05
N ASN A 83 7.95 4.73 5.98
CA ASN A 83 8.56 3.52 5.44
C ASN A 83 9.96 3.78 4.85
N ILE A 84 10.20 4.94 4.23
CA ILE A 84 11.54 5.34 3.75
C ILE A 84 12.50 5.49 4.94
N ILE A 85 12.09 6.18 6.00
CA ILE A 85 12.92 6.33 7.22
C ILE A 85 13.18 4.97 7.87
N GLY A 86 12.16 4.12 7.96
CA GLY A 86 12.30 2.76 8.47
C GLY A 86 13.28 1.91 7.65
N ASN A 87 13.21 2.01 6.32
CA ASN A 87 14.14 1.32 5.43
C ASN A 87 15.58 1.82 5.60
N LEU A 88 15.79 3.14 5.71
CA LEU A 88 17.11 3.71 5.99
C LEU A 88 17.66 3.22 7.34
N LYS A 89 16.84 3.16 8.39
CA LYS A 89 17.27 2.66 9.71
C LYS A 89 17.60 1.18 9.74
N VAL A 90 17.10 0.38 8.80
CA VAL A 90 17.32 -1.07 8.79
C VAL A 90 18.47 -1.49 7.87
N PHE A 91 18.75 -0.71 6.83
CA PHE A 91 19.79 -1.04 5.85
C PHE A 91 21.07 -0.20 5.97
N VAL A 92 21.01 1.00 6.56
CA VAL A 92 22.15 1.94 6.62
C VAL A 92 22.73 2.08 8.03
N PHE A 93 21.90 1.93 9.06
CA PHE A 93 22.27 1.99 10.49
C PHE A 93 22.06 0.62 11.14
#